data_AF-A0A5E4PDG3-F1
#
_entry.id   AF-A0A5E4PDG3-F1
#
_cell.length_a   1.000
_cell.length_b   1.000
_cell.length_c   1.000
_cell.angle_alpha   90.00
_cell.angle_beta   90.00
_cell.angle_gamma   90.00
#
_symmetry.space_group_name_H-M   'P 1'
#
loop_
_entity.id
_entity.type
_entity.pdbx_description
1 polymer ?
#
loop_
_entity_poly.entity_id
_entity_poly.type
_entity_poly.pdbx_seq_one_letter_code
_entity_poly.pdbx_strand_id
1 'polypeptide(L)'
;MKNNILFCLLAAATGMLYSMNANADSSLFFGIQPTSVTVSYGATAQQFNLQFYIVNNASQPQTLTNFKLTPQNPPSNNPVTVNGFTNTCNGLIPAQGPNGVCNVFVQITARGNQPSQSAINPINYQFSLQYGARSITLSSNTFPVNFATGSQSSTLSRTFTFVNNCSYPVWFGIASGATDSIHPDPSTSPLDLKSCLSDSDCYPGSQCVQVQSTPTVLKHCFWINPSPSNGNYQLPASAGTNSLTIPVYDNGIDTIWSGGIAARTNCTDSGCDTGDCGGGTGACPISQGFSAPVSTAEFTLLNKNPVVYSNTPSNNTDVDTYDVTVINGVTVPVSMTPDNGTWGGANNPYVCGTPGRLTAQSPLGACTWNFTPPSNDYVWVKYVSSPTACNSNIDCTSPDVCGLSYNPSAAAGSQITKTCGAFLGYWTADAVCAKDPQHNAAPFTCTTPVQGSLTFADLFGCSTGALNQSCYSAGAISTCCGCVNWETLGVTVPSSPITQACNAVNPVWTTNSQPTLLWLKNSCPTAYSYPYDDASSTFTCQVLNAQNVNTTNYTVTFCPTV
;
A
#
# COMPACT_ATOMS: atom_id res chain seq x y z
N MET A 1 -19.00 -1.81 46.11
CA MET A 1 -19.78 -1.27 44.96
C MET A 1 -19.23 0.04 44.38
N LYS A 2 -18.66 0.98 45.16
CA LYS A 2 -18.03 2.21 44.60
C LYS A 2 -16.68 1.99 43.88
N ASN A 3 -15.92 0.93 44.19
CA ASN A 3 -14.60 0.67 43.61
C ASN A 3 -14.60 0.14 42.16
N ASN A 4 -15.75 -0.30 41.63
CA ASN A 4 -15.85 -0.79 40.24
C ASN A 4 -16.16 0.32 39.21
N ILE A 5 -16.60 1.51 39.67
CA ILE A 5 -17.13 2.55 38.77
C ILE A 5 -15.99 3.33 38.08
N LEU A 6 -14.89 3.65 38.79
CA LEU A 6 -13.72 4.31 38.18
C LEU A 6 -13.00 3.37 37.19
N PHE A 7 -13.04 2.06 37.44
CA PHE A 7 -12.48 1.01 36.60
C PHE A 7 -13.26 0.83 35.28
N CYS A 8 -14.59 0.84 35.34
CA CYS A 8 -15.43 0.84 34.13
C CYS A 8 -15.29 2.14 33.32
N LEU A 9 -15.04 3.28 33.97
CA LEU A 9 -14.84 4.57 33.30
C LEU A 9 -13.51 4.67 32.55
N LEU A 10 -12.41 4.12 33.06
CA LEU A 10 -11.16 4.00 32.29
C LEU A 10 -11.30 3.00 31.14
N ALA A 11 -11.94 1.86 31.36
CA ALA A 11 -12.16 0.84 30.33
C ALA A 11 -13.06 1.29 29.19
N ALA A 12 -14.10 2.09 29.48
CA ALA A 12 -14.97 2.67 28.47
C ALA A 12 -14.32 3.82 27.68
N ALA A 13 -13.29 4.47 28.23
CA ALA A 13 -12.62 5.62 27.60
C ALA A 13 -11.42 5.24 26.71
N THR A 14 -10.77 4.09 26.94
CA THR A 14 -9.50 3.73 26.25
C THR A 14 -9.56 2.49 25.36
N GLY A 15 -10.68 1.75 25.31
CA GLY A 15 -10.79 0.53 24.48
C GLY A 15 -9.89 -0.64 24.92
N MET A 16 -9.26 -0.56 26.10
CA MET A 16 -8.32 -1.56 26.61
C MET A 16 -9.05 -2.84 27.07
N LEU A 17 -8.54 -4.02 26.67
CA LEU A 17 -8.89 -5.30 27.30
C LEU A 17 -8.16 -5.41 28.64
N TYR A 18 -8.91 -5.23 29.74
CA TYR A 18 -8.39 -5.45 31.09
C TYR A 18 -8.42 -6.94 31.44
N SER A 19 -7.23 -7.46 31.74
CA SER A 19 -7.06 -8.76 32.37
C SER A 19 -7.29 -8.57 33.88
N MET A 20 -8.52 -8.72 34.35
CA MET A 20 -8.77 -8.86 35.79
C MET A 20 -8.21 -10.21 36.24
N ASN A 21 -7.30 -10.23 37.23
CA ASN A 21 -6.83 -11.48 37.81
C ASN A 21 -7.55 -11.82 39.12
N ALA A 22 -7.58 -13.11 39.41
CA ALA A 22 -8.56 -13.83 40.24
C ALA A 22 -8.39 -13.73 41.77
N ASN A 23 -7.54 -12.85 42.29
CA ASN A 23 -7.40 -12.67 43.74
C ASN A 23 -8.22 -11.46 44.19
N ALA A 24 -9.37 -11.70 44.80
CA ALA A 24 -10.28 -10.68 45.32
C ALA A 24 -9.66 -9.72 46.36
N ASP A 25 -8.43 -9.99 46.82
CA ASP A 25 -7.68 -9.20 47.82
C ASP A 25 -6.51 -8.36 47.26
N SER A 26 -6.22 -8.39 45.95
CA SER A 26 -5.10 -7.61 45.41
C SER A 26 -5.50 -6.15 45.15
N SER A 27 -4.74 -5.20 45.71
CA SER A 27 -4.94 -3.76 45.54
C SER A 27 -4.38 -3.19 44.24
N LEU A 28 -3.82 -4.04 43.36
CA LEU A 28 -3.23 -3.68 42.07
C LEU A 28 -3.89 -4.48 40.93
N PHE A 29 -3.93 -3.91 39.73
CA PHE A 29 -4.55 -4.51 38.54
C PHE A 29 -3.66 -4.36 37.31
N PHE A 30 -3.86 -5.23 36.30
CA PHE A 30 -3.13 -5.20 35.03
C PHE A 30 -4.02 -4.90 33.81
N GLY A 31 -3.47 -4.13 32.88
CA GLY A 31 -3.80 -4.16 31.45
C GLY A 31 -2.55 -4.53 30.65
N ILE A 32 -2.71 -5.06 29.43
CA ILE A 32 -1.60 -5.35 28.52
C ILE A 32 -1.92 -4.84 27.12
N GLN A 33 -0.90 -4.33 26.44
CA GLN A 33 -0.96 -4.04 25.02
C GLN A 33 0.39 -4.30 24.31
N PRO A 34 0.40 -4.92 23.12
CA PRO A 34 -0.74 -5.62 22.49
C PRO A 34 -1.12 -6.88 23.28
N THR A 35 -2.32 -7.42 23.03
CA THR A 35 -2.82 -8.62 23.71
C THR A 35 -2.21 -9.92 23.18
N SER A 36 -1.53 -9.86 22.05
CA SER A 36 -0.71 -10.92 21.48
C SER A 36 0.33 -10.30 20.54
N VAL A 37 1.40 -11.03 20.24
CA VAL A 37 2.31 -10.69 19.14
C VAL A 37 2.45 -11.88 18.21
N THR A 38 2.72 -11.62 16.93
CA THR A 38 3.03 -12.67 15.95
C THR A 38 4.41 -12.41 15.39
N VAL A 39 5.30 -13.39 15.54
CA VAL A 39 6.65 -13.38 15.00
C VAL A 39 6.59 -13.77 13.53
N SER A 40 7.14 -12.91 12.67
CA SER A 40 7.18 -13.10 11.23
C SER A 40 7.96 -14.35 10.86
N TYR A 41 7.52 -15.01 9.80
CA TYR A 41 8.16 -16.22 9.31
C TYR A 41 9.59 -15.90 8.87
N GLY A 42 10.52 -16.80 9.18
CA GLY A 42 11.94 -16.65 8.88
C GLY A 42 12.69 -15.59 9.70
N ALA A 43 12.04 -14.76 10.52
CA ALA A 43 12.72 -13.67 11.22
C ALA A 43 13.88 -14.19 12.12
N THR A 44 15.09 -13.65 11.94
CA THR A 44 16.28 -14.02 12.75
C THR A 44 16.34 -13.29 14.08
N ALA A 45 15.82 -12.06 14.14
CA ALA A 45 15.69 -11.26 15.35
C ALA A 45 14.63 -10.17 15.16
N GLN A 46 13.39 -10.43 15.58
CA GLN A 46 12.31 -9.45 15.56
C GLN A 46 12.09 -8.87 16.95
N GLN A 47 12.11 -7.55 17.07
CA GLN A 47 11.91 -6.87 18.35
C GLN A 47 10.44 -6.48 18.53
N PHE A 48 9.94 -6.67 19.74
CA PHE A 48 8.62 -6.21 20.16
C PHE A 48 8.74 -5.41 21.46
N ASN A 49 7.94 -4.34 21.55
CA ASN A 49 7.76 -3.56 22.77
C ASN A 49 6.37 -3.86 23.32
N LEU A 50 6.32 -4.54 24.47
CA LEU A 50 5.08 -4.81 25.19
C LEU A 50 4.87 -3.74 26.25
N GLN A 51 3.62 -3.32 26.47
CA GLN A 51 3.26 -2.36 27.50
C GLN A 51 2.27 -3.00 28.49
N PHE A 52 2.65 -3.05 29.75
CA PHE A 52 1.79 -3.47 30.85
C PHE A 52 1.38 -2.24 31.67
N TYR A 53 0.08 -2.07 31.86
CA TYR A 53 -0.50 -1.01 32.67
C TYR A 53 -0.77 -1.56 34.05
N ILE A 54 -0.16 -0.97 35.07
CA ILE A 54 -0.39 -1.32 36.47
C ILE A 54 -1.20 -0.21 37.10
N VAL A 55 -2.35 -0.54 37.66
CA VAL A 55 -3.21 0.43 38.34
C VAL A 55 -3.22 0.13 39.84
N ASN A 56 -2.88 1.12 40.65
CA ASN A 56 -2.99 1.03 42.10
C ASN A 56 -4.35 1.52 42.58
N ASN A 57 -5.07 0.62 43.24
CA ASN A 57 -6.35 0.89 43.88
C ASN A 57 -6.25 0.86 45.41
N ALA A 58 -5.03 0.78 45.96
CA ALA A 58 -4.78 0.96 47.39
C ALA A 58 -4.80 2.44 47.74
N SER A 59 -5.20 2.76 48.97
CA SER A 59 -5.08 4.11 49.53
C SER A 59 -3.63 4.53 49.82
N GLN A 60 -2.65 3.65 49.62
CA GLN A 60 -1.24 3.88 49.88
C GLN A 60 -0.38 3.60 48.63
N PRO A 61 0.73 4.34 48.43
CA PRO A 61 1.70 4.01 47.38
C PRO A 61 2.25 2.59 47.54
N GLN A 62 2.62 1.96 46.42
CA GLN A 62 3.22 0.63 46.40
C GLN A 62 4.58 0.69 45.72
N THR A 63 5.60 0.08 46.34
CA THR A 63 6.86 -0.17 45.66
C THR A 63 6.69 -1.38 44.75
N LEU A 64 7.16 -1.29 43.50
CA LEU A 64 7.14 -2.34 42.49
C LEU A 64 8.57 -2.81 42.23
N THR A 65 8.81 -4.12 42.32
CA THR A 65 10.12 -4.73 42.12
C THR A 65 10.00 -6.06 41.38
N ASN A 66 11.14 -6.64 41.00
CA ASN A 66 11.23 -8.01 40.49
C ASN A 66 10.31 -8.28 39.28
N PHE A 67 10.30 -7.37 38.31
CA PHE A 67 9.56 -7.54 37.06
C PHE A 67 10.10 -8.76 36.29
N LYS A 68 9.20 -9.65 35.88
CA LYS A 68 9.53 -10.86 35.13
C LYS A 68 8.53 -11.10 34.02
N LEU A 69 9.02 -11.65 32.92
CA LEU A 69 8.22 -12.16 31.82
C LEU A 69 8.58 -13.62 31.63
N THR A 70 7.71 -14.52 32.08
CA THR A 70 8.00 -15.95 32.15
C THR A 70 7.14 -16.75 31.18
N PRO A 71 7.73 -17.62 30.33
CA PRO A 71 6.96 -18.54 29.49
C PRO A 71 6.28 -19.61 30.34
N GLN A 72 5.04 -19.93 30.00
CA GLN A 72 4.32 -21.11 30.47
C GLN A 72 4.77 -22.30 29.62
N ASN A 73 5.22 -23.38 30.25
CA ASN A 73 5.74 -24.59 29.58
C ASN A 73 6.83 -24.28 28.53
N PRO A 74 7.98 -23.70 28.94
CA PRO A 74 9.03 -23.30 28.00
C PRO A 74 9.53 -24.49 27.17
N PRO A 75 9.68 -24.34 25.85
CA PRO A 75 10.42 -25.32 25.05
C PRO A 75 11.90 -25.30 25.46
N SER A 76 12.61 -26.41 25.19
CA SER A 76 14.04 -26.55 25.49
C SER A 76 14.91 -25.48 24.81
N ASN A 77 14.46 -24.99 23.65
CA ASN A 77 15.05 -23.85 22.96
C ASN A 77 13.98 -22.75 22.82
N ASN A 78 13.92 -21.83 23.78
CA ASN A 78 12.97 -20.72 23.73
C ASN A 78 13.40 -19.72 22.64
N PRO A 79 12.57 -19.46 21.61
CA PRO A 79 12.90 -18.51 20.55
C PRO A 79 12.77 -17.05 20.98
N VAL A 80 12.24 -16.76 22.18
CA VAL A 80 12.05 -15.40 22.70
C VAL A 80 13.04 -15.11 23.83
N THR A 81 13.75 -14.00 23.68
CA THR A 81 14.64 -13.41 24.67
C THR A 81 14.01 -12.14 25.23
N VAL A 82 14.03 -11.98 26.56
CA VAL A 82 13.62 -10.74 27.22
C VAL A 82 14.84 -9.84 27.34
N ASN A 83 14.83 -8.69 26.65
CA ASN A 83 15.97 -7.78 26.58
C ASN A 83 16.04 -6.85 27.79
N GLY A 84 14.89 -6.44 28.35
CA GLY A 84 14.85 -5.53 29.49
C GLY A 84 13.46 -5.02 29.86
N PHE A 85 13.41 -4.31 30.97
CA PHE A 85 12.21 -3.68 31.54
C PHE A 85 12.49 -2.21 31.83
N THR A 86 11.59 -1.32 31.41
CA THR A 86 11.56 0.08 31.86
C THR A 86 10.18 0.42 32.39
N ASN A 87 10.05 1.45 33.24
CA ASN A 87 8.75 1.83 33.77
C ASN A 87 8.64 3.32 34.06
N THR A 88 7.42 3.86 34.00
CA THR A 88 7.16 5.30 34.17
C THR A 88 7.13 5.77 35.62
N CYS A 89 7.03 4.85 36.58
CA CYS A 89 6.90 5.17 38.00
C CYS A 89 8.20 5.01 38.80
N ASN A 90 9.32 4.68 38.13
CA ASN A 90 10.61 4.38 38.75
C ASN A 90 10.51 3.43 39.97
N GLY A 91 9.62 2.44 39.89
CA GLY A 91 9.40 1.45 40.94
C GLY A 91 8.55 1.91 42.13
N LEU A 92 7.95 3.10 42.12
CA LEU A 92 7.00 3.54 43.15
C LEU A 92 5.70 4.04 42.50
N ILE A 93 4.64 3.22 42.55
CA ILE A 93 3.33 3.62 42.04
C ILE A 93 2.56 4.40 43.13
N PRO A 94 2.07 5.62 42.84
CA PRO A 94 1.26 6.39 43.78
C PRO A 94 -0.02 5.67 44.22
N ALA A 95 -0.65 6.15 45.30
CA ALA A 95 -1.95 5.67 45.77
C ALA A 95 -3.07 5.88 44.72
N GLN A 96 -4.22 5.28 44.98
CA GLN A 96 -5.43 5.38 44.16
C GLN A 96 -5.75 6.84 43.77
N GLY A 97 -5.94 7.08 42.46
CA GLY A 97 -6.20 8.39 41.87
C GLY A 97 -5.67 8.48 40.43
N PRO A 98 -5.74 9.65 39.77
CA PRO A 98 -5.29 9.84 38.38
C PRO A 98 -3.81 9.48 38.16
N ASN A 99 -3.01 9.60 39.21
CA ASN A 99 -1.57 9.32 39.18
C ASN A 99 -1.23 7.90 39.64
N GLY A 100 -2.22 7.08 40.00
CA GLY A 100 -2.04 5.69 40.46
C GLY A 100 -1.83 4.70 39.32
N VAL A 101 -1.13 5.10 38.25
CA VAL A 101 -0.90 4.26 37.07
C VAL A 101 0.61 4.20 36.78
N CYS A 102 1.12 3.00 36.54
CA CYS A 102 2.50 2.79 36.10
C CYS A 102 2.51 1.96 34.81
N ASN A 103 3.15 2.50 33.77
CA ASN A 103 3.37 1.76 32.53
C ASN A 103 4.72 1.07 32.62
N VAL A 104 4.74 -0.24 32.41
CA VAL A 104 5.96 -1.05 32.31
C VAL A 104 6.13 -1.47 30.86
N PHE A 105 7.25 -1.07 30.25
CA PHE A 105 7.62 -1.48 28.91
C PHE A 105 8.58 -2.66 28.99
N VAL A 106 8.26 -3.73 28.26
CA VAL A 106 9.08 -4.94 28.17
C VAL A 106 9.55 -5.09 26.73
N GLN A 107 10.86 -5.09 26.55
CA GLN A 107 11.46 -5.31 25.23
C GLN A 107 11.77 -6.80 25.09
N ILE A 108 11.24 -7.44 24.05
CA ILE A 108 11.56 -8.82 23.70
C ILE A 108 12.15 -8.89 22.30
N THR A 109 13.05 -9.85 22.08
CA THR A 109 13.54 -10.26 20.76
C THR A 109 13.07 -11.69 20.51
N ALA A 110 12.43 -11.97 19.38
CA ALA A 110 11.97 -13.31 19.02
C ALA A 110 12.55 -13.78 17.68
N ARG A 111 12.72 -15.09 17.54
CA ARG A 111 13.07 -15.77 16.29
C ARG A 111 11.85 -16.48 15.72
N GLY A 112 11.60 -16.29 14.41
CA GLY A 112 10.52 -16.94 13.68
C GLY A 112 10.84 -18.36 13.25
N ASN A 113 9.82 -19.07 12.75
CA ASN A 113 9.99 -20.38 12.11
C ASN A 113 10.90 -20.26 10.88
N GLN A 114 11.93 -21.09 10.79
CA GLN A 114 12.83 -21.12 9.64
C GLN A 114 12.37 -22.16 8.62
N PRO A 115 12.64 -21.99 7.31
CA PRO A 115 12.16 -22.90 6.25
C PRO A 115 12.50 -24.39 6.42
N SER A 116 13.55 -24.71 7.16
CA SER A 116 14.01 -26.07 7.41
C SER A 116 13.68 -26.61 8.81
N GLN A 117 12.87 -25.88 9.61
CA GLN A 117 12.57 -26.22 10.99
C GLN A 117 11.10 -26.61 11.19
N SER A 118 10.83 -27.43 12.20
CA SER A 118 9.46 -27.73 12.61
C SER A 118 8.78 -26.47 13.16
N ALA A 119 7.48 -26.33 12.89
CA ALA A 119 6.70 -25.19 13.36
C ALA A 119 6.75 -25.07 14.90
N ILE A 120 7.06 -23.88 15.38
CA ILE A 120 7.01 -23.49 16.78
C ILE A 120 5.55 -23.25 17.14
N ASN A 121 5.04 -23.97 18.14
CA ASN A 121 3.72 -23.74 18.69
C ASN A 121 3.67 -22.38 19.42
N PRO A 122 2.50 -21.70 19.48
CA PRO A 122 2.33 -20.51 20.28
C PRO A 122 2.80 -20.70 21.73
N ILE A 123 3.53 -19.72 22.26
CA ILE A 123 4.05 -19.74 23.63
C ILE A 123 3.32 -18.68 24.44
N ASN A 124 2.68 -19.10 25.52
CA ASN A 124 2.00 -18.20 26.43
C ASN A 124 2.99 -17.64 27.46
N TYR A 125 3.06 -16.32 27.59
CA TYR A 125 3.91 -15.65 28.58
C TYR A 125 3.06 -15.01 29.66
N GLN A 126 3.55 -15.08 30.89
CA GLN A 126 2.94 -14.41 32.04
C GLN A 126 3.91 -13.36 32.56
N PHE A 127 3.44 -12.11 32.61
CA PHE A 127 4.15 -11.04 33.32
C PHE A 127 3.84 -11.10 34.81
N SER A 128 4.86 -10.92 35.65
CA SER A 128 4.71 -10.85 37.09
C SER A 128 5.65 -9.81 37.70
N LEU A 129 5.29 -9.34 38.89
CA LEU A 129 6.07 -8.41 39.70
C LEU A 129 5.86 -8.71 41.18
N GLN A 130 6.69 -8.10 42.03
CA GLN A 130 6.48 -8.04 43.47
C GLN A 130 6.07 -6.63 43.88
N TYR A 131 5.15 -6.53 44.85
CA TYR A 131 4.71 -5.24 45.38
C TYR A 131 4.53 -5.21 46.90
N GLY A 132 4.63 -3.99 47.43
CA GLY A 132 4.42 -3.68 48.84
C GLY A 132 5.54 -4.21 49.76
N ALA A 133 5.43 -3.89 51.06
CA ALA A 133 6.47 -4.21 52.04
C ALA A 133 6.66 -5.73 52.30
N ARG A 134 5.66 -6.55 51.92
CA ARG A 134 5.69 -8.02 52.08
C ARG A 134 6.11 -8.75 50.80
N SER A 135 6.50 -8.04 49.74
CA SER A 135 6.91 -8.61 48.44
C SER A 135 5.89 -9.59 47.87
N ILE A 136 4.61 -9.20 47.87
CA ILE A 136 3.52 -10.02 47.35
C ILE A 136 3.70 -10.13 45.84
N THR A 137 3.64 -11.35 45.29
CA THR A 137 3.73 -11.55 43.84
C THR A 137 2.37 -11.33 43.20
N LEU A 138 2.35 -10.48 42.17
CA LEU A 138 1.20 -10.24 41.32
C LEU A 138 1.53 -10.71 39.91
N SER A 139 0.64 -11.51 39.33
CA SER A 139 0.79 -12.02 37.96
C SER A 139 -0.35 -11.53 37.07
N SER A 140 -0.07 -11.34 35.79
CA SER A 140 -1.06 -11.03 34.75
C SER A 140 -1.72 -12.30 34.21
N ASN A 141 -2.76 -12.13 33.39
CA ASN A 141 -3.16 -13.21 32.48
C ASN A 141 -2.04 -13.49 31.47
N THR A 142 -2.05 -14.69 30.90
CA THR A 142 -1.09 -15.03 29.85
C THR A 142 -1.39 -14.26 28.57
N PHE A 143 -0.35 -13.81 27.88
CA PHE A 143 -0.45 -13.30 26.52
C PHE A 143 0.35 -14.23 25.57
N PRO A 144 -0.21 -14.58 24.39
CA PRO A 144 0.46 -15.46 23.46
C PRO A 144 1.48 -14.71 22.59
N VAL A 145 2.65 -15.33 22.42
CA VAL A 145 3.58 -15.07 21.33
C VAL A 145 3.33 -16.17 20.28
N ASN A 146 2.80 -15.77 19.13
CA ASN A 146 2.50 -16.65 18.00
C ASN A 146 3.68 -16.65 17.02
N PHE A 147 3.84 -17.72 16.24
CA PHE A 147 4.89 -17.84 15.24
C PHE A 147 4.25 -18.18 13.90
N ALA A 148 4.44 -17.29 12.93
CA ALA A 148 3.97 -17.48 11.57
C ALA A 148 4.56 -18.74 10.96
N THR A 149 3.72 -19.54 10.30
CA THR A 149 4.09 -20.85 9.77
C THR A 149 4.70 -20.80 8.37
N GLY A 150 4.53 -19.69 7.65
CA GLY A 150 4.87 -19.55 6.23
C GLY A 150 3.97 -20.37 5.29
N SER A 151 2.96 -21.05 5.84
CA SER A 151 2.08 -21.90 5.05
C SER A 151 1.05 -21.10 4.28
N GLN A 152 0.69 -21.57 3.09
CA GLN A 152 -0.44 -21.04 2.34
C GLN A 152 -1.74 -21.45 3.04
N SER A 153 -2.64 -20.49 3.26
CA SER A 153 -3.97 -20.79 3.77
C SER A 153 -4.77 -21.61 2.76
N SER A 154 -5.40 -22.69 3.23
CA SER A 154 -6.30 -23.51 2.42
C SER A 154 -7.72 -22.93 2.32
N THR A 155 -8.04 -21.93 3.13
CA THR A 155 -9.40 -21.37 3.24
C THR A 155 -9.48 -19.86 2.99
N LEU A 156 -8.33 -19.17 2.88
CA LEU A 156 -8.27 -17.72 2.74
C LEU A 156 -7.59 -17.30 1.45
N SER A 157 -8.25 -16.44 0.70
CA SER A 157 -7.76 -15.83 -0.52
C SER A 157 -8.55 -14.57 -0.86
N ARG A 158 -8.08 -13.79 -1.84
CA ARG A 158 -8.86 -12.74 -2.52
C ARG A 158 -9.15 -13.15 -3.95
N THR A 159 -10.39 -13.03 -4.36
CA THR A 159 -10.78 -13.21 -5.76
C THR A 159 -10.83 -11.87 -6.47
N PHE A 160 -10.19 -11.83 -7.63
CA PHE A 160 -10.29 -10.74 -8.58
C PHE A 160 -11.05 -11.24 -9.81
N THR A 161 -12.18 -10.60 -10.09
CA THR A 161 -12.97 -10.83 -11.30
C THR A 161 -12.63 -9.75 -12.31
N PHE A 162 -12.36 -10.13 -13.55
CA PHE A 162 -12.12 -9.21 -14.64
C PHE A 162 -13.33 -9.22 -15.58
N VAL A 163 -13.73 -8.03 -16.01
CA VAL A 163 -14.83 -7.83 -16.97
C VAL A 163 -14.35 -6.92 -18.08
N ASN A 164 -14.58 -7.33 -19.33
CA ASN A 164 -14.30 -6.52 -20.51
C ASN A 164 -15.60 -6.09 -21.18
N ASN A 165 -15.93 -4.81 -21.03
CA ASN A 165 -17.05 -4.17 -21.72
C ASN A 165 -16.60 -3.38 -22.95
N CYS A 166 -15.30 -3.39 -23.28
CA CYS A 166 -14.79 -2.72 -24.47
C CYS A 166 -15.34 -3.39 -25.73
N SER A 167 -15.48 -2.65 -26.83
CA SER A 167 -15.89 -3.20 -28.13
C SER A 167 -14.81 -4.04 -28.82
N TYR A 168 -13.67 -4.27 -28.16
CA TYR A 168 -12.51 -5.00 -28.63
C TYR A 168 -11.98 -5.93 -27.52
N PRO A 169 -11.27 -7.02 -27.89
CA PRO A 169 -10.66 -7.90 -26.89
C PRO A 169 -9.52 -7.17 -26.15
N VAL A 170 -9.37 -7.51 -24.88
CA VAL A 170 -8.24 -7.05 -24.05
C VAL A 170 -7.56 -8.25 -23.40
N TRP A 171 -6.29 -8.09 -23.01
CA TRP A 171 -5.58 -9.05 -22.19
C TRP A 171 -5.32 -8.42 -20.84
N PHE A 172 -5.98 -8.91 -19.79
CA PHE A 172 -5.66 -8.39 -18.47
C PHE A 172 -4.23 -8.78 -18.11
N GLY A 173 -3.49 -7.87 -17.51
CA GLY A 173 -2.18 -8.12 -16.94
C GLY A 173 -2.22 -7.88 -15.44
N ILE A 174 -1.34 -8.55 -14.71
CA ILE A 174 -1.08 -8.30 -13.29
C ILE A 174 0.42 -8.18 -13.10
N ALA A 175 0.85 -7.08 -12.49
CA ALA A 175 2.25 -6.77 -12.25
C ALA A 175 2.48 -6.60 -10.75
N SER A 176 3.31 -7.45 -10.16
CA SER A 176 3.63 -7.43 -8.74
C SER A 176 4.64 -6.33 -8.38
N GLY A 177 4.42 -5.74 -7.21
CA GLY A 177 5.39 -4.89 -6.54
C GLY A 177 6.48 -5.69 -5.82
N ALA A 178 7.59 -5.02 -5.55
CA ALA A 178 8.63 -5.54 -4.67
C ALA A 178 8.15 -5.56 -3.21
N THR A 179 8.58 -6.56 -2.46
CA THR A 179 8.29 -6.74 -1.03
C THR A 179 9.58 -6.81 -0.22
N ASP A 180 9.47 -6.58 1.08
CA ASP A 180 10.58 -6.77 1.99
C ASP A 180 11.03 -8.24 2.03
N SER A 181 12.32 -8.41 2.24
CA SER A 181 13.02 -9.67 2.44
C SER A 181 13.02 -10.04 3.93
N ILE A 182 12.99 -11.34 4.20
CA ILE A 182 13.23 -11.90 5.53
C ILE A 182 14.69 -11.65 5.93
N HIS A 183 15.61 -11.80 4.96
CA HIS A 183 17.04 -11.68 5.12
C HIS A 183 17.62 -10.74 4.04
N PRO A 184 17.48 -9.42 4.23
CA PRO A 184 18.07 -8.45 3.32
C PRO A 184 19.56 -8.71 3.10
N ASP A 185 20.02 -8.64 1.86
CA ASP A 185 21.43 -8.81 1.51
C ASP A 185 22.23 -7.57 1.97
N PRO A 186 23.06 -7.69 3.03
CA PRO A 186 23.78 -6.55 3.59
C PRO A 186 24.84 -5.98 2.65
N SER A 187 25.19 -6.69 1.56
CA SER A 187 26.19 -6.25 0.59
C SER A 187 25.71 -5.14 -0.36
N THR A 188 24.38 -4.97 -0.48
CA THR A 188 23.76 -4.00 -1.38
C THR A 188 23.56 -2.64 -0.71
N SER A 189 22.96 -2.63 0.48
CA SER A 189 22.84 -1.50 1.40
C SER A 189 22.16 -1.97 2.70
N PRO A 190 22.59 -1.51 3.90
CA PRO A 190 21.87 -1.83 5.14
C PRO A 190 20.42 -1.31 5.21
N LEU A 191 20.04 -0.40 4.30
CA LEU A 191 18.70 0.19 4.26
C LEU A 191 17.80 -0.42 3.18
N ASP A 192 18.33 -1.27 2.29
CA ASP A 192 17.53 -1.93 1.27
C ASP A 192 16.91 -3.22 1.83
N LEU A 193 15.73 -3.06 2.42
CA LEU A 193 14.97 -4.16 3.01
C LEU A 193 14.44 -5.15 1.98
N LYS A 194 14.49 -4.86 0.68
CA LYS A 194 13.93 -5.71 -0.37
C LYS A 194 14.93 -6.69 -0.96
N SER A 195 16.22 -6.44 -0.72
CA SER A 195 17.33 -7.21 -1.28
C SER A 195 17.32 -8.69 -0.89
N CYS A 196 17.78 -9.56 -1.80
CA CYS A 196 17.81 -11.01 -1.59
C CYS A 196 18.96 -11.66 -2.37
N LEU A 197 19.42 -12.83 -1.91
CA LEU A 197 20.39 -13.65 -2.65
C LEU A 197 19.69 -14.80 -3.37
N SER A 198 18.63 -15.33 -2.76
CA SER A 198 17.88 -16.52 -3.13
C SER A 198 16.41 -16.44 -2.70
N ASP A 199 15.56 -17.34 -3.23
CA ASP A 199 14.12 -17.38 -2.89
C ASP A 199 13.87 -17.65 -1.40
N SER A 200 14.78 -18.31 -0.69
CA SER A 200 14.63 -18.55 0.76
C SER A 200 14.79 -17.30 1.62
N ASP A 201 15.33 -16.22 1.05
CA ASP A 201 15.41 -14.93 1.72
C ASP A 201 14.07 -14.18 1.64
N CYS A 202 13.16 -14.60 0.77
CA CYS A 202 11.88 -13.95 0.53
C CYS A 202 10.74 -14.62 1.32
N TYR A 203 9.72 -13.83 1.68
CA TYR A 203 8.52 -14.38 2.33
C TYR A 203 7.80 -15.36 1.39
N PRO A 204 7.21 -16.46 1.92
CA PRO A 204 6.34 -17.31 1.13
C PRO A 204 5.28 -16.52 0.35
N GLY A 205 5.09 -16.86 -0.93
CA GLY A 205 4.29 -16.07 -1.87
C GLY A 205 5.07 -14.98 -2.61
N SER A 206 6.38 -14.86 -2.38
CA SER A 206 7.29 -13.99 -3.11
C SER A 206 8.52 -14.75 -3.63
N GLN A 207 9.25 -14.15 -4.57
CA GLN A 207 10.39 -14.74 -5.26
C GLN A 207 11.53 -13.71 -5.38
N CYS A 208 12.77 -14.19 -5.31
CA CYS A 208 13.96 -13.35 -5.47
C CYS A 208 14.28 -13.14 -6.96
N VAL A 209 14.14 -11.92 -7.44
CA VAL A 209 14.27 -11.58 -8.87
C VAL A 209 15.35 -10.51 -9.07
N GLN A 210 16.19 -10.70 -10.08
CA GLN A 210 17.20 -9.72 -10.47
C GLN A 210 16.55 -8.47 -11.07
N VAL A 211 16.88 -7.30 -10.52
CA VAL A 211 16.38 -5.99 -10.96
C VAL A 211 17.45 -5.12 -11.61
N GLN A 212 18.74 -5.42 -11.39
CA GLN A 212 19.85 -4.73 -12.03
C GLN A 212 20.96 -5.72 -12.38
N SER A 213 21.53 -5.57 -13.57
CA SER A 213 22.57 -6.47 -14.09
C SER A 213 24.00 -5.98 -13.87
N THR A 214 24.25 -4.68 -13.66
CA THR A 214 25.61 -4.09 -13.58
C THR A 214 25.64 -2.77 -12.81
N PRO A 215 26.71 -2.43 -12.07
CA PRO A 215 27.97 -3.19 -11.86
C PRO A 215 27.90 -4.24 -10.74
N THR A 216 26.90 -4.17 -9.85
CA THR A 216 26.55 -5.20 -8.88
C THR A 216 25.21 -5.82 -9.26
N VAL A 217 25.11 -7.14 -9.18
CA VAL A 217 23.84 -7.84 -9.41
C VAL A 217 22.93 -7.54 -8.22
N LEU A 218 21.90 -6.74 -8.45
CA LEU A 218 20.89 -6.44 -7.43
C LEU A 218 19.68 -7.33 -7.69
N LYS A 219 19.25 -8.06 -6.66
CA LYS A 219 18.00 -8.82 -6.68
C LYS A 219 17.12 -8.38 -5.53
N HIS A 220 15.82 -8.28 -5.76
CA HIS A 220 14.82 -7.99 -4.74
C HIS A 220 13.77 -9.09 -4.67
N CYS A 221 13.12 -9.22 -3.52
CA CYS A 221 11.91 -10.01 -3.38
C CYS A 221 10.73 -9.32 -4.06
N PHE A 222 9.99 -10.05 -4.88
CA PHE A 222 8.74 -9.60 -5.51
C PHE A 222 7.63 -10.59 -5.23
N TRP A 223 6.40 -10.09 -5.04
CA TRP A 223 5.26 -10.99 -4.96
C TRP A 223 5.13 -11.83 -6.23
N ILE A 224 4.71 -13.08 -6.08
CA ILE A 224 4.42 -13.94 -7.24
C ILE A 224 3.14 -13.44 -7.91
N ASN A 225 3.16 -13.31 -9.23
CA ASN A 225 1.98 -12.97 -10.00
C ASN A 225 0.98 -14.14 -9.99
N PRO A 226 -0.26 -13.96 -9.52
CA PRO A 226 -1.28 -15.00 -9.60
C PRO A 226 -1.65 -15.24 -11.07
N SER A 227 -2.15 -16.44 -11.36
CA SER A 227 -2.58 -16.84 -12.70
C SER A 227 -4.05 -17.27 -12.71
N PRO A 228 -4.80 -16.99 -13.79
CA PRO A 228 -6.14 -17.55 -13.94
C PRO A 228 -6.05 -19.07 -14.05
N SER A 229 -7.05 -19.78 -13.51
CA SER A 229 -7.07 -21.25 -13.47
C SER A 229 -7.04 -21.90 -14.86
N ASN A 230 -7.58 -21.22 -15.87
CA ASN A 230 -7.59 -21.66 -17.26
C ASN A 230 -6.34 -21.23 -18.06
N GLY A 231 -5.41 -20.49 -17.45
CA GLY A 231 -4.21 -19.94 -18.11
C GLY A 231 -4.48 -18.87 -19.17
N ASN A 232 -5.72 -18.45 -19.37
CA ASN A 232 -6.10 -17.50 -20.42
C ASN A 232 -6.18 -16.07 -19.88
N TYR A 233 -5.40 -15.15 -20.46
CA TYR A 233 -5.43 -13.74 -20.08
C TYR A 233 -6.32 -12.88 -20.99
N GLN A 234 -6.78 -13.44 -22.12
CA GLN A 234 -7.65 -12.72 -23.05
C GLN A 234 -9.10 -12.70 -22.56
N LEU A 235 -9.70 -11.51 -22.56
CA LEU A 235 -11.11 -11.28 -22.38
C LEU A 235 -11.72 -10.88 -23.73
N PRO A 236 -12.70 -11.65 -24.26
CA PRO A 236 -13.45 -11.27 -25.45
C PRO A 236 -14.10 -9.88 -25.31
N ALA A 237 -14.38 -9.25 -26.45
CA ALA A 237 -15.09 -7.97 -26.48
C ALA A 237 -16.49 -8.05 -25.84
N SER A 238 -16.96 -6.92 -25.34
CA SER A 238 -18.34 -6.60 -24.94
C SER A 238 -18.93 -7.32 -23.72
N ALA A 239 -18.40 -8.48 -23.31
CA ALA A 239 -18.81 -9.16 -22.08
C ALA A 239 -17.80 -10.22 -21.59
N GLY A 240 -16.52 -10.15 -22.00
CA GLY A 240 -15.53 -11.15 -21.62
C GLY A 240 -15.27 -11.14 -20.11
N THR A 241 -15.25 -12.31 -19.47
CA THR A 241 -14.91 -12.41 -18.04
C THR A 241 -13.92 -13.52 -17.76
N ASN A 242 -13.07 -13.30 -16.76
CA ASN A 242 -12.22 -14.30 -16.15
C ASN A 242 -11.94 -13.92 -14.70
N SER A 243 -11.28 -14.78 -13.94
CA SER A 243 -10.89 -14.47 -12.57
C SER A 243 -9.55 -15.07 -12.20
N LEU A 244 -8.92 -14.50 -11.20
CA LEU A 244 -7.78 -15.09 -10.50
C LEU A 244 -7.97 -14.98 -9.00
N THR A 245 -7.13 -15.72 -8.27
CA THR A 245 -7.16 -15.76 -6.82
C THR A 245 -5.77 -15.46 -6.29
N ILE A 246 -5.67 -14.48 -5.39
CA ILE A 246 -4.46 -14.17 -4.63
C ILE A 246 -4.53 -14.96 -3.30
N PRO A 247 -3.65 -15.94 -3.09
CA PRO A 247 -3.63 -16.72 -1.86
C PRO A 247 -3.11 -15.89 -0.67
N VAL A 248 -3.55 -16.24 0.54
CA VAL A 248 -3.00 -15.68 1.78
C VAL A 248 -1.96 -16.63 2.36
N TYR A 249 -0.79 -16.11 2.71
CA TYR A 249 0.24 -16.85 3.44
C TYR A 249 0.31 -16.38 4.88
N ASP A 250 0.51 -17.32 5.81
CA ASP A 250 0.76 -17.01 7.23
C ASP A 250 2.22 -16.60 7.42
N ASN A 251 2.56 -15.39 6.96
CA ASN A 251 3.93 -14.84 7.00
C ASN A 251 4.20 -14.00 8.26
N GLY A 252 3.17 -13.66 9.04
CA GLY A 252 3.30 -12.76 10.19
C GLY A 252 3.70 -11.33 9.82
N ILE A 253 3.46 -10.94 8.57
CA ILE A 253 3.47 -9.55 8.07
C ILE A 253 2.05 -9.19 7.63
N ASP A 254 1.76 -7.89 7.57
CA ASP A 254 0.43 -7.42 7.22
C ASP A 254 0.15 -7.55 5.71
N THR A 255 1.10 -7.16 4.87
CA THR A 255 0.91 -7.21 3.41
C THR A 255 0.75 -8.64 2.90
N ILE A 256 -0.36 -8.89 2.20
CA ILE A 256 -0.64 -10.13 1.47
C ILE A 256 -0.03 -10.07 0.08
N TRP A 257 -0.27 -8.95 -0.61
CA TRP A 257 0.18 -8.72 -1.98
C TRP A 257 0.03 -7.23 -2.32
N SER A 258 0.91 -6.70 -3.16
CA SER A 258 0.81 -5.32 -3.67
C SER A 258 1.27 -5.26 -5.12
N GLY A 259 0.62 -4.42 -5.93
CA GLY A 259 0.91 -4.24 -7.34
C GLY A 259 -0.27 -3.65 -8.11
N GLY A 260 -0.34 -3.92 -9.41
CA GLY A 260 -1.34 -3.33 -10.28
C GLY A 260 -1.90 -4.27 -11.36
N ILE A 261 -3.08 -3.91 -11.85
CA ILE A 261 -3.80 -4.56 -12.95
C ILE A 261 -4.03 -3.56 -14.07
N ALA A 262 -3.75 -3.95 -15.30
CA ALA A 262 -4.05 -3.14 -16.48
C ALA A 262 -4.66 -3.98 -17.60
N ALA A 263 -5.43 -3.33 -18.47
CA ALA A 263 -5.80 -3.92 -19.76
C ALA A 263 -4.69 -3.67 -20.78
N ARG A 264 -4.36 -4.72 -21.52
CA ARG A 264 -3.42 -4.69 -22.63
C ARG A 264 -4.18 -4.87 -23.94
N THR A 265 -3.76 -4.17 -24.99
CA THR A 265 -4.46 -4.19 -26.28
C THR A 265 -3.57 -4.68 -27.41
N ASN A 266 -4.18 -5.29 -28.43
CA ASN A 266 -3.51 -5.82 -29.62
C ASN A 266 -2.30 -6.72 -29.31
N CYS A 267 -2.42 -7.58 -28.30
CA CYS A 267 -1.32 -8.43 -27.89
C CYS A 267 -1.06 -9.57 -28.88
N THR A 268 0.22 -9.80 -29.14
CA THR A 268 0.77 -10.99 -29.80
C THR A 268 1.80 -11.63 -28.86
N ASP A 269 2.42 -12.74 -29.28
CA ASP A 269 3.49 -13.37 -28.50
C ASP A 269 4.74 -12.47 -28.35
N SER A 270 4.88 -11.44 -29.20
CA SER A 270 6.00 -10.48 -29.13
C SER A 270 5.70 -9.26 -28.26
N GLY A 271 4.46 -9.06 -27.81
CA GLY A 271 4.08 -7.92 -26.99
C GLY A 271 2.74 -7.30 -27.37
N CYS A 272 2.39 -6.21 -26.71
CA CYS A 272 1.12 -5.48 -26.87
C CYS A 272 1.34 -4.03 -27.34
N ASP A 273 0.32 -3.42 -27.96
CA ASP A 273 0.37 -2.00 -28.34
C ASP A 273 0.27 -1.07 -27.12
N THR A 274 -0.54 -1.47 -26.13
CA THR A 274 -0.69 -0.73 -24.86
C THR A 274 -0.60 -1.66 -23.66
N GLY A 275 -0.10 -1.15 -22.54
CA GLY A 275 0.06 -1.91 -21.30
C GLY A 275 1.02 -3.09 -21.41
N ASP A 276 1.90 -3.13 -22.42
CA ASP A 276 2.81 -4.25 -22.58
C ASP A 276 3.66 -4.46 -21.32
N CYS A 277 3.81 -5.71 -20.92
CA CYS A 277 4.63 -6.10 -19.78
C CYS A 277 5.65 -7.18 -20.16
N GLY A 278 6.00 -7.33 -21.45
CA GLY A 278 6.93 -8.36 -21.92
C GLY A 278 6.41 -9.80 -21.86
N GLY A 279 5.15 -10.01 -21.48
CA GLY A 279 4.49 -11.32 -21.39
C GLY A 279 3.71 -11.74 -22.64
N GLY A 280 3.67 -10.90 -23.67
CA GLY A 280 2.85 -11.12 -24.88
C GLY A 280 1.37 -11.35 -24.55
N THR A 281 0.79 -12.45 -25.03
CA THR A 281 -0.59 -12.86 -24.74
C THR A 281 -0.77 -13.52 -23.36
N GLY A 282 0.32 -13.80 -22.64
CA GLY A 282 0.34 -14.52 -21.38
C GLY A 282 0.54 -13.64 -20.14
N ALA A 283 1.07 -14.25 -19.08
CA ALA A 283 1.36 -13.60 -17.80
C ALA A 283 2.47 -12.54 -17.93
N CYS A 284 2.39 -11.47 -17.14
CA CYS A 284 3.54 -10.58 -16.98
C CYS A 284 4.64 -11.28 -16.18
N PRO A 285 5.92 -11.19 -16.60
CA PRO A 285 7.05 -11.63 -15.78
C PRO A 285 7.04 -10.92 -14.42
N ILE A 286 7.49 -11.63 -13.39
CA ILE A 286 7.70 -11.03 -12.06
C ILE A 286 8.75 -9.93 -12.19
N SER A 287 8.60 -8.84 -11.43
CA SER A 287 9.38 -7.59 -11.48
C SER A 287 9.14 -6.67 -12.70
N GLN A 288 8.38 -7.13 -13.70
CA GLN A 288 8.10 -6.33 -14.89
C GLN A 288 6.79 -5.56 -14.72
N GLY A 289 6.91 -4.22 -14.62
CA GLY A 289 5.77 -3.31 -14.67
C GLY A 289 5.22 -3.14 -16.10
N PHE A 290 4.02 -2.56 -16.19
CA PHE A 290 3.42 -2.18 -17.47
C PHE A 290 4.18 -1.02 -18.12
N SER A 291 4.41 -1.10 -19.43
CA SER A 291 5.01 -0.03 -20.20
C SER A 291 4.02 1.13 -20.33
N ALA A 292 4.37 2.29 -19.77
CA ALA A 292 3.63 3.53 -19.94
C ALA A 292 3.61 4.00 -21.42
N PRO A 293 2.54 4.65 -21.92
CA PRO A 293 1.33 5.00 -21.18
C PRO A 293 0.40 3.84 -20.81
N VAL A 294 -0.22 3.87 -19.63
CA VAL A 294 -1.15 2.82 -19.17
C VAL A 294 -2.06 3.26 -18.01
N SER A 295 -3.37 3.05 -18.15
CA SER A 295 -4.31 3.13 -17.02
C SER A 295 -4.25 1.85 -16.19
N THR A 296 -4.08 1.99 -14.87
CA THR A 296 -3.85 0.84 -13.98
C THR A 296 -4.77 0.92 -12.76
N ALA A 297 -5.31 -0.22 -12.32
CA ALA A 297 -5.90 -0.36 -11.00
C ALA A 297 -4.82 -0.86 -10.03
N GLU A 298 -4.42 -0.04 -9.07
CA GLU A 298 -3.38 -0.38 -8.08
C GLU A 298 -4.01 -0.78 -6.76
N PHE A 299 -3.34 -1.66 -6.03
CA PHE A 299 -3.82 -2.10 -4.73
C PHE A 299 -2.72 -2.70 -3.87
N THR A 300 -2.91 -2.56 -2.56
CA THR A 300 -2.18 -3.28 -1.52
C THR A 300 -3.21 -4.00 -0.67
N LEU A 301 -3.14 -5.33 -0.71
CA LEU A 301 -3.97 -6.20 0.10
C LEU A 301 -3.31 -6.39 1.46
N LEU A 302 -4.05 -6.08 2.50
CA LEU A 302 -3.58 -6.20 3.87
C LEU A 302 -4.31 -7.33 4.59
N ASN A 303 -3.64 -7.87 5.59
CA ASN A 303 -4.12 -8.96 6.42
C ASN A 303 -4.46 -8.40 7.81
N LYS A 304 -4.10 -9.15 8.84
CA LYS A 304 -4.28 -8.84 10.25
C LYS A 304 -3.00 -8.19 10.75
N ASN A 305 -3.07 -6.96 11.26
CA ASN A 305 -1.93 -6.35 11.94
C ASN A 305 -1.59 -7.16 13.20
N PRO A 306 -0.34 -7.59 13.39
CA PRO A 306 0.14 -7.95 14.71
C PRO A 306 0.55 -6.73 15.56
N VAL A 307 0.57 -5.49 15.02
CA VAL A 307 1.05 -4.29 15.72
C VAL A 307 -0.09 -3.31 15.99
N VAL A 308 -0.77 -3.49 17.12
CA VAL A 308 -1.79 -2.57 17.65
C VAL A 308 -1.11 -1.48 18.49
N TYR A 309 -1.09 -0.23 18.00
CA TYR A 309 -0.72 0.96 18.79
C TYR A 309 -1.86 1.36 19.75
N SER A 310 -1.56 2.09 20.83
CA SER A 310 -2.41 2.34 22.03
C SER A 310 -3.66 3.19 21.86
N ASN A 311 -4.09 3.31 20.61
CA ASN A 311 -5.20 4.12 20.15
C ASN A 311 -5.95 3.48 18.98
N THR A 312 -5.56 2.28 18.55
CA THR A 312 -6.32 1.50 17.56
C THR A 312 -7.53 0.86 18.27
N PRO A 313 -8.78 1.12 17.84
CA PRO A 313 -9.95 0.44 18.39
C PRO A 313 -9.82 -1.09 18.19
N SER A 314 -10.63 -1.87 18.88
CA SER A 314 -10.62 -3.35 18.88
C SER A 314 -10.97 -4.03 17.54
N ASN A 315 -10.95 -3.28 16.45
CA ASN A 315 -11.11 -3.74 15.07
C ASN A 315 -9.74 -3.83 14.37
N ASN A 316 -9.59 -4.78 13.44
CA ASN A 316 -8.49 -4.71 12.48
C ASN A 316 -8.59 -3.36 11.75
N THR A 317 -7.59 -2.49 11.85
CA THR A 317 -7.55 -1.22 11.09
C THR A 317 -6.77 -1.34 9.80
N ASP A 318 -6.28 -2.53 9.46
CA ASP A 318 -5.64 -2.77 8.19
C ASP A 318 -6.72 -3.00 7.15
N VAL A 319 -6.82 -2.02 6.28
CA VAL A 319 -7.83 -1.92 5.26
C VAL A 319 -7.07 -1.99 3.94
N ASP A 320 -7.51 -2.86 3.02
CA ASP A 320 -6.90 -2.91 1.70
C ASP A 320 -6.95 -1.48 1.13
N THR A 321 -5.84 -1.01 0.57
CA THR A 321 -5.81 0.28 -0.13
C THR A 321 -5.82 0.03 -1.62
N TYR A 322 -6.61 0.77 -2.38
CA TYR A 322 -6.71 0.58 -3.83
C TYR A 322 -7.12 1.87 -4.53
N ASP A 323 -6.81 1.96 -5.81
CA ASP A 323 -7.08 3.12 -6.63
C ASP A 323 -7.06 2.78 -8.13
N VAL A 324 -7.47 3.76 -8.93
CA VAL A 324 -7.20 3.76 -10.37
C VAL A 324 -6.22 4.88 -10.64
N THR A 325 -5.05 4.55 -11.16
CA THR A 325 -4.00 5.52 -11.48
C THR A 325 -3.95 5.82 -12.97
N VAL A 326 -3.67 7.09 -13.26
CA VAL A 326 -3.37 7.62 -14.58
C VAL A 326 -2.04 8.40 -14.57
N ILE A 327 -1.23 8.27 -13.52
CA ILE A 327 0.11 8.88 -13.42
C ILE A 327 0.93 8.55 -14.65
N ASN A 328 0.98 7.26 -14.98
CA ASN A 328 1.71 6.73 -16.11
C ASN A 328 0.91 6.86 -17.42
N GLY A 329 0.00 7.81 -17.54
CA GLY A 329 -0.81 8.04 -18.74
C GLY A 329 -2.11 7.24 -18.78
N VAL A 330 -2.82 7.37 -19.90
CA VAL A 330 -4.19 6.87 -20.05
C VAL A 330 -4.29 5.97 -21.28
N THR A 331 -4.91 4.80 -21.13
CA THR A 331 -5.18 3.88 -22.25
C THR A 331 -6.62 3.39 -22.22
N VAL A 332 -6.86 2.19 -21.66
CA VAL A 332 -8.17 1.59 -21.55
C VAL A 332 -8.84 2.07 -20.26
N PRO A 333 -10.07 2.61 -20.31
CA PRO A 333 -10.83 2.95 -19.13
C PRO A 333 -10.94 1.77 -18.16
N VAL A 334 -10.74 2.02 -16.86
CA VAL A 334 -10.73 0.96 -15.85
C VAL A 334 -11.46 1.41 -14.59
N SER A 335 -12.22 0.52 -13.97
CA SER A 335 -12.76 0.73 -12.62
C SER A 335 -12.48 -0.47 -11.73
N MET A 336 -12.30 -0.24 -10.43
CA MET A 336 -12.09 -1.30 -9.44
C MET A 336 -13.16 -1.22 -8.35
N THR A 337 -13.98 -2.27 -8.22
CA THR A 337 -15.13 -2.31 -7.31
C THR A 337 -14.94 -3.39 -6.26
N PRO A 338 -15.06 -3.09 -4.96
CA PRO A 338 -15.20 -4.13 -3.93
C PRO A 338 -16.55 -4.86 -4.07
N ASP A 339 -16.54 -6.19 -4.17
CA ASP A 339 -17.74 -6.98 -4.46
C ASP A 339 -18.63 -7.20 -3.23
N ASN A 340 -17.99 -7.39 -2.07
CA ASN A 340 -18.62 -7.73 -0.80
C ASN A 340 -18.45 -6.65 0.28
N GLY A 341 -17.82 -5.51 -0.08
CA GLY A 341 -17.69 -4.34 0.77
C GLY A 341 -18.98 -3.53 0.85
N THR A 342 -19.18 -2.83 1.97
CA THR A 342 -20.28 -1.85 2.09
C THR A 342 -19.72 -0.46 1.89
N TRP A 343 -20.19 0.23 0.84
CA TRP A 343 -19.78 1.61 0.57
C TRP A 343 -20.13 2.54 1.74
N GLY A 344 -19.16 3.35 2.17
CA GLY A 344 -19.27 4.24 3.33
C GLY A 344 -20.24 5.43 3.16
N GLY A 345 -20.82 5.60 1.97
CA GLY A 345 -21.77 6.66 1.66
C GLY A 345 -21.13 8.04 1.62
N ALA A 346 -21.98 9.08 1.60
CA ALA A 346 -21.54 10.45 1.34
C ALA A 346 -20.52 11.02 2.35
N ASN A 347 -20.54 10.53 3.60
CA ASN A 347 -19.65 11.00 4.66
C ASN A 347 -18.28 10.29 4.65
N ASN A 348 -18.20 9.08 4.07
CA ASN A 348 -16.97 8.29 3.96
C ASN A 348 -16.86 7.69 2.55
N PRO A 349 -16.84 8.54 1.51
CA PRO A 349 -17.06 8.07 0.13
C PRO A 349 -15.92 7.18 -0.40
N TYR A 350 -14.73 7.28 0.18
CA TYR A 350 -13.55 6.48 -0.16
C TYR A 350 -13.50 5.12 0.54
N VAL A 351 -14.42 4.85 1.47
CA VAL A 351 -14.55 3.53 2.10
C VAL A 351 -15.41 2.63 1.22
N CYS A 352 -14.82 1.57 0.70
CA CYS A 352 -15.41 0.61 -0.23
C CYS A 352 -16.10 1.28 -1.44
N GLY A 353 -15.57 2.41 -1.91
CA GLY A 353 -16.03 3.11 -3.12
C GLY A 353 -15.43 2.51 -4.40
N THR A 354 -15.86 3.03 -5.55
CA THR A 354 -15.43 2.52 -6.86
C THR A 354 -14.65 3.59 -7.64
N PRO A 355 -13.32 3.63 -7.57
CA PRO A 355 -12.52 4.46 -8.46
C PRO A 355 -12.75 4.07 -9.93
N GLY A 356 -12.73 5.06 -10.81
CA GLY A 356 -12.82 4.87 -12.27
C GLY A 356 -14.24 4.61 -12.78
N ARG A 357 -15.26 4.65 -11.91
CA ARG A 357 -16.66 4.39 -12.26
C ARG A 357 -17.24 5.46 -13.19
N LEU A 358 -17.95 5.02 -14.24
CA LEU A 358 -18.58 5.93 -15.21
C LEU A 358 -19.74 6.75 -14.64
N THR A 359 -20.43 6.24 -13.63
CA THR A 359 -21.51 6.93 -12.92
C THR A 359 -21.01 7.47 -11.59
N ALA A 360 -21.43 8.69 -11.24
CA ALA A 360 -21.07 9.33 -9.98
C ALA A 360 -21.52 8.50 -8.75
N GLN A 361 -20.67 8.51 -7.71
CA GLN A 361 -20.96 7.98 -6.37
C GLN A 361 -20.97 9.15 -5.39
N SER A 362 -21.99 10.02 -5.49
CA SER A 362 -22.06 11.30 -4.78
C SER A 362 -21.61 11.20 -3.32
N PRO A 363 -20.64 12.03 -2.87
CA PRO A 363 -20.08 13.22 -3.51
C PRO A 363 -18.98 12.98 -4.55
N LEU A 364 -18.62 11.74 -4.85
CA LEU A 364 -17.60 11.44 -5.87
C LEU A 364 -18.14 11.70 -7.27
N GLY A 365 -17.40 12.51 -8.03
CA GLY A 365 -17.67 12.74 -9.45
C GLY A 365 -17.55 11.48 -10.29
N ALA A 366 -18.19 11.50 -11.47
CA ALA A 366 -18.10 10.43 -12.46
C ALA A 366 -16.76 10.46 -13.19
N CYS A 367 -16.18 9.29 -13.44
CA CYS A 367 -15.10 9.14 -14.40
C CYS A 367 -15.65 8.94 -15.79
N THR A 368 -15.80 10.03 -16.53
CA THR A 368 -16.35 10.02 -17.90
C THR A 368 -15.45 9.29 -18.89
N TRP A 369 -14.14 9.23 -18.60
CA TRP A 369 -13.10 8.74 -19.52
C TRP A 369 -13.09 9.44 -20.89
N ASN A 370 -13.76 10.58 -21.00
CA ASN A 370 -13.79 11.41 -22.20
C ASN A 370 -12.86 12.61 -21.98
N PHE A 371 -11.63 12.48 -22.47
CA PHE A 371 -10.60 13.45 -22.20
C PHE A 371 -10.49 14.52 -23.28
N THR A 372 -10.31 15.76 -22.84
CA THR A 372 -9.99 16.91 -23.72
C THR A 372 -8.59 17.41 -23.39
N PRO A 373 -7.54 16.86 -24.04
CA PRO A 373 -6.16 17.28 -23.75
C PRO A 373 -5.90 18.73 -24.17
N PRO A 374 -4.95 19.44 -23.53
CA PRO A 374 -4.61 20.83 -23.87
C PRO A 374 -4.04 21.00 -25.28
N SER A 375 -3.36 19.98 -25.80
CA SER A 375 -2.82 19.95 -27.17
C SER A 375 -2.65 18.51 -27.66
N ASN A 376 -2.37 18.35 -28.95
CA ASN A 376 -2.02 17.06 -29.53
C ASN A 376 -0.74 16.45 -28.96
N ASP A 377 0.08 17.21 -28.23
CA ASP A 377 1.29 16.68 -27.57
C ASP A 377 0.94 15.73 -26.42
N TYR A 378 -0.27 15.79 -25.87
CA TYR A 378 -0.75 14.81 -24.88
C TYR A 378 -1.35 13.56 -25.54
N VAL A 379 -1.55 13.53 -26.85
CA VAL A 379 -2.12 12.37 -27.55
C VAL A 379 -1.02 11.35 -27.79
N TRP A 380 -1.23 10.09 -27.42
CA TRP A 380 -0.32 9.00 -27.72
C TRP A 380 -0.77 8.27 -28.98
N VAL A 381 0.14 8.18 -29.96
CA VAL A 381 -0.07 7.42 -31.19
C VAL A 381 0.96 6.32 -31.37
N LYS A 382 0.56 5.27 -32.10
CA LYS A 382 1.41 4.13 -32.43
C LYS A 382 2.60 4.57 -33.28
N TYR A 383 3.80 4.16 -32.87
CA TYR A 383 5.01 4.36 -33.67
C TYR A 383 5.02 3.44 -34.90
N VAL A 384 5.48 3.98 -36.03
CA VAL A 384 5.77 3.24 -37.26
C VAL A 384 7.16 3.61 -37.76
N SER A 385 7.82 2.71 -38.49
CA SER A 385 9.22 2.89 -38.93
C SER A 385 9.47 4.06 -39.88
N SER A 386 8.44 4.55 -40.57
CA SER A 386 8.50 5.74 -41.44
C SER A 386 7.35 6.69 -41.08
N PRO A 387 7.45 7.37 -39.93
CA PRO A 387 6.35 8.18 -39.43
C PRO A 387 6.23 9.48 -40.23
N THR A 388 5.00 9.92 -40.46
CA THR A 388 4.72 11.25 -41.03
C THR A 388 4.66 12.26 -39.90
N ALA A 389 5.49 13.32 -39.95
CA ALA A 389 5.43 14.40 -38.97
C ALA A 389 4.11 15.18 -39.09
N CYS A 390 3.61 15.69 -37.97
CA CYS A 390 2.34 16.42 -37.94
C CYS A 390 2.38 17.56 -36.91
N ASN A 391 1.52 18.55 -37.10
CA ASN A 391 1.22 19.59 -36.11
C ASN A 391 -0.21 19.48 -35.58
N SER A 392 -1.14 19.03 -36.43
CA SER A 392 -2.56 18.85 -36.08
C SER A 392 -3.19 17.67 -36.83
N ASN A 393 -4.43 17.33 -36.49
CA ASN A 393 -5.13 16.19 -37.09
C ASN A 393 -5.40 16.36 -38.60
N ILE A 394 -5.34 17.58 -39.14
CA ILE A 394 -5.52 17.81 -40.59
C ILE A 394 -4.34 17.30 -41.41
N ASP A 395 -3.17 17.14 -40.78
CA ASP A 395 -1.97 16.62 -41.44
C ASP A 395 -2.04 15.09 -41.61
N CYS A 396 -3.00 14.43 -40.93
CA CYS A 396 -3.12 12.99 -40.88
C CYS A 396 -4.25 12.47 -41.75
N THR A 397 -4.02 11.32 -42.38
CA THR A 397 -5.06 10.63 -43.15
C THR A 397 -5.90 9.79 -42.19
N SER A 398 -7.22 9.99 -42.21
CA SER A 398 -8.16 9.20 -41.40
C SER A 398 -7.93 7.69 -41.61
N PRO A 399 -7.88 6.88 -40.53
CA PRO A 399 -8.28 7.18 -39.16
C PRO A 399 -7.16 7.71 -38.24
N ASP A 400 -5.97 7.97 -38.76
CA ASP A 400 -4.84 8.42 -37.94
C ASP A 400 -5.06 9.83 -37.39
N VAL A 401 -4.51 10.07 -36.22
CA VAL A 401 -4.51 11.38 -35.54
C VAL A 401 -3.08 11.83 -35.32
N CYS A 402 -2.92 13.12 -35.05
CA CYS A 402 -1.62 13.68 -34.74
C CYS A 402 -1.34 13.59 -33.24
N GLY A 403 -0.21 13.01 -32.85
CA GLY A 403 0.20 12.89 -31.45
C GLY A 403 1.67 12.52 -31.28
N LEU A 404 2.11 12.31 -30.04
CA LEU A 404 3.45 11.84 -29.73
C LEU A 404 3.54 10.32 -29.87
N SER A 405 4.57 9.86 -30.58
CA SER A 405 4.95 8.45 -30.73
C SER A 405 6.29 8.17 -30.03
N TYR A 406 6.49 6.94 -29.56
CA TYR A 406 7.72 6.52 -28.87
C TYR A 406 8.52 5.51 -29.69
N ASN A 407 9.77 5.83 -29.97
CA ASN A 407 10.76 4.96 -30.60
C ASN A 407 11.90 4.67 -29.61
N PRO A 408 11.94 3.48 -28.98
CA PRO A 408 12.99 3.14 -28.01
C PRO A 408 14.38 3.08 -28.64
N SER A 409 14.50 2.89 -29.95
CA SER A 409 15.78 2.79 -30.67
C SER A 409 16.38 4.12 -31.08
N ALA A 410 15.66 5.23 -30.94
CA ALA A 410 16.19 6.56 -31.21
C ALA A 410 17.15 7.03 -30.10
N ALA A 411 17.98 8.03 -30.41
CA ALA A 411 18.83 8.67 -29.42
C ALA A 411 18.00 9.41 -28.36
N ALA A 412 18.53 9.50 -27.14
CA ALA A 412 17.91 10.26 -26.06
C ALA A 412 17.61 11.71 -26.51
N GLY A 413 16.45 12.23 -26.13
CA GLY A 413 15.90 13.51 -26.57
C GLY A 413 15.20 13.47 -27.93
N SER A 414 15.20 12.31 -28.60
CA SER A 414 14.51 12.08 -29.87
C SER A 414 13.71 10.76 -29.86
N GLN A 415 13.52 10.16 -28.69
CA GLN A 415 12.72 8.93 -28.56
C GLN A 415 11.23 9.24 -28.66
N ILE A 416 10.81 10.44 -28.24
CA ILE A 416 9.43 10.91 -28.38
C ILE A 416 9.35 12.00 -29.44
N THR A 417 8.52 11.78 -30.47
CA THR A 417 8.33 12.72 -31.59
C THR A 417 6.87 12.80 -32.03
N LYS A 418 6.47 13.96 -32.55
CA LYS A 418 5.10 14.24 -32.98
C LYS A 418 4.84 13.77 -34.41
N THR A 419 3.93 12.81 -34.55
CA THR A 419 3.70 12.07 -35.79
C THR A 419 2.21 11.72 -35.96
N CYS A 420 1.82 11.43 -37.20
CA CYS A 420 0.53 10.79 -37.49
C CYS A 420 0.61 9.30 -37.16
N GLY A 421 -0.42 8.79 -36.49
CA GLY A 421 -0.57 7.35 -36.29
C GLY A 421 -1.90 6.98 -35.62
N ALA A 422 -2.09 5.68 -35.44
CA ALA A 422 -3.25 5.14 -34.76
C ALA A 422 -3.25 5.60 -33.28
N PHE A 423 -4.40 6.13 -32.82
CA PHE A 423 -4.58 6.54 -31.44
C PHE A 423 -4.44 5.36 -30.47
N LEU A 424 -3.62 5.53 -29.44
CA LEU A 424 -3.40 4.52 -28.38
C LEU A 424 -3.83 5.00 -26.99
N GLY A 425 -3.91 6.32 -26.77
CA GLY A 425 -4.25 6.87 -25.46
C GLY A 425 -3.69 8.27 -25.27
N TYR A 426 -3.30 8.59 -24.03
CA TYR A 426 -2.73 9.88 -23.69
C TYR A 426 -1.47 9.77 -22.85
N TRP A 427 -0.56 10.70 -23.10
CA TRP A 427 0.64 10.95 -22.32
C TRP A 427 0.34 11.81 -21.09
N THR A 428 1.07 11.53 -20.01
CA THR A 428 1.32 12.48 -18.92
C THR A 428 2.73 13.03 -19.03
N ALA A 429 2.98 14.15 -18.35
CA ALA A 429 4.33 14.71 -18.26
C ALA A 429 5.32 13.72 -17.62
N ASP A 430 4.88 12.99 -16.59
CA ASP A 430 5.66 11.92 -15.96
C ASP A 430 6.00 10.81 -16.95
N ALA A 431 5.00 10.26 -17.67
CA ALA A 431 5.25 9.19 -18.64
C ALA A 431 6.20 9.62 -19.78
N VAL A 432 6.09 10.85 -20.27
CA VAL A 432 7.01 11.40 -21.29
C VAL A 432 8.43 11.48 -20.73
N CYS A 433 8.61 12.09 -19.56
CA CYS A 433 9.94 12.26 -18.98
C CYS A 433 10.56 10.95 -18.48
N ALA A 434 9.76 9.95 -18.11
CA ALA A 434 10.24 8.61 -17.80
C ALA A 434 10.73 7.86 -19.05
N LYS A 435 10.06 8.04 -20.20
CA LYS A 435 10.39 7.37 -21.47
C LYS A 435 11.51 8.05 -22.24
N ASP A 436 11.58 9.38 -22.21
CA ASP A 436 12.63 10.20 -22.82
C ASP A 436 13.05 11.31 -21.84
N PRO A 437 13.95 11.03 -20.89
CA PRO A 437 14.39 12.00 -19.88
C PRO A 437 15.05 13.26 -20.45
N GLN A 438 15.48 13.21 -21.72
CA GLN A 438 16.08 14.33 -22.43
C GLN A 438 15.09 15.06 -23.36
N HIS A 439 13.81 14.68 -23.35
CA HIS A 439 12.79 15.35 -24.13
C HIS A 439 12.70 16.82 -23.73
N ASN A 440 12.81 17.71 -24.73
CA ASN A 440 12.90 19.15 -24.51
C ASN A 440 12.03 19.92 -25.51
N ALA A 441 10.77 19.51 -25.62
CA ALA A 441 9.76 20.22 -26.39
C ALA A 441 8.57 20.56 -25.48
N ALA A 442 8.00 21.75 -25.65
CA ALA A 442 6.79 22.11 -24.92
C ALA A 442 5.64 21.14 -25.30
N PRO A 443 4.77 20.78 -24.34
CA PRO A 443 4.72 21.24 -22.95
C PRO A 443 5.62 20.45 -21.97
N PHE A 444 6.37 19.45 -22.43
CA PHE A 444 7.14 18.53 -21.59
C PHE A 444 8.65 18.78 -21.68
N THR A 445 9.13 19.86 -21.07
CA THR A 445 10.55 20.23 -21.10
C THR A 445 11.35 19.55 -19.97
N CYS A 446 11.51 18.23 -20.04
CA CYS A 446 12.01 17.36 -18.96
C CYS A 446 13.36 17.78 -18.36
N THR A 447 14.25 18.38 -19.16
CA THR A 447 15.59 18.83 -18.72
C THR A 447 15.60 20.22 -18.07
N THR A 448 14.45 20.90 -18.01
CA THR A 448 14.36 22.26 -17.43
C THR A 448 14.75 22.22 -15.95
N PRO A 449 15.71 23.03 -15.50
CA PRO A 449 16.09 23.07 -14.09
C PRO A 449 14.96 23.58 -13.18
N VAL A 450 14.81 22.95 -12.01
CA VAL A 450 13.92 23.39 -10.92
C VAL A 450 14.72 24.14 -9.85
N GLN A 451 15.61 23.41 -9.17
CA GLN A 451 16.48 23.92 -8.12
C GLN A 451 17.66 22.96 -7.90
N GLY A 452 18.87 23.49 -7.81
CA GLY A 452 20.07 22.67 -7.69
C GLY A 452 20.25 21.79 -8.92
N SER A 453 20.38 20.47 -8.73
CA SER A 453 20.49 19.49 -9.81
C SER A 453 19.15 18.90 -10.26
N LEU A 454 18.02 19.32 -9.66
CA LEU A 454 16.69 18.80 -9.98
C LEU A 454 16.16 19.39 -11.28
N THR A 455 15.44 18.56 -12.03
CA THR A 455 14.86 18.87 -13.33
C THR A 455 13.34 18.74 -13.33
N PHE A 456 12.69 19.11 -14.42
CA PHE A 456 11.24 18.91 -14.57
C PHE A 456 10.87 17.43 -14.61
N ALA A 457 11.75 16.54 -15.08
CA ALA A 457 11.54 15.10 -14.92
C ALA A 457 11.37 14.71 -13.44
N ASP A 458 12.22 15.25 -12.56
CA ASP A 458 12.11 15.03 -11.11
C ASP A 458 10.86 15.68 -10.50
N LEU A 459 10.40 16.81 -11.07
CA LEU A 459 9.21 17.54 -10.63
C LEU A 459 7.91 16.82 -11.01
N PHE A 460 7.83 16.27 -12.21
CA PHE A 460 6.65 15.55 -12.70
C PHE A 460 6.54 14.17 -12.05
N GLY A 461 7.66 13.48 -11.87
CA GLY A 461 7.70 12.15 -11.25
C GLY A 461 7.88 12.14 -9.73
N CYS A 462 8.08 13.31 -9.10
CA CYS A 462 8.25 13.45 -7.65
C CYS A 462 9.24 12.44 -7.05
N SER A 463 10.40 12.33 -7.68
CA SER A 463 11.25 11.14 -7.58
C SER A 463 12.40 11.26 -6.58
N THR A 464 12.90 12.46 -6.30
CA THR A 464 14.17 12.63 -5.57
C THR A 464 14.27 13.94 -4.78
N GLY A 465 15.22 14.01 -3.86
CA GLY A 465 15.47 15.19 -3.02
C GLY A 465 14.25 15.58 -2.20
N ALA A 466 13.92 16.87 -2.14
CA ALA A 466 12.70 17.33 -1.48
C ALA A 466 11.41 16.90 -2.20
N LEU A 467 11.48 16.61 -3.51
CA LEU A 467 10.34 16.23 -4.33
C LEU A 467 9.88 14.78 -4.07
N ASN A 468 10.63 13.97 -3.33
CA ASN A 468 10.17 12.64 -2.92
C ASN A 468 9.29 12.67 -1.67
N GLN A 469 8.85 13.84 -1.21
CA GLN A 469 7.98 14.02 -0.04
C GLN A 469 6.66 14.63 -0.46
N SER A 470 5.57 14.17 0.16
CA SER A 470 4.23 14.71 -0.07
C SER A 470 4.05 16.11 0.54
N CYS A 471 3.48 17.04 -0.22
CA CYS A 471 3.02 18.34 0.28
C CYS A 471 1.76 18.27 1.17
N TYR A 472 1.10 17.10 1.25
CA TYR A 472 -0.02 16.89 2.15
C TYR A 472 0.43 16.48 3.56
N SER A 473 1.67 16.05 3.75
CA SER A 473 2.16 15.61 5.07
C SER A 473 2.27 16.76 6.08
N ALA A 474 2.02 16.46 7.37
CA ALA A 474 2.25 17.43 8.44
C ALA A 474 3.73 17.82 8.50
N GLY A 475 4.02 19.13 8.53
CA GLY A 475 5.40 19.63 8.50
C GLY A 475 6.04 19.64 7.11
N ALA A 476 5.26 19.46 6.04
CA ALA A 476 5.75 19.60 4.67
C ALA A 476 6.42 20.96 4.42
N ILE A 477 7.45 20.96 3.57
CA ILE A 477 8.25 22.14 3.20
C ILE A 477 7.83 22.67 1.83
N SER A 478 8.11 23.92 1.49
CA SER A 478 7.67 24.53 0.22
C SER A 478 8.32 23.98 -1.06
N THR A 479 9.11 22.92 -0.97
CA THR A 479 9.78 22.24 -2.10
C THR A 479 9.41 20.76 -2.23
N CYS A 480 8.35 20.31 -1.52
CA CYS A 480 7.78 18.98 -1.65
C CYS A 480 7.18 18.70 -3.04
N CYS A 481 6.84 17.44 -3.33
CA CYS A 481 5.97 17.08 -4.45
C CYS A 481 4.61 17.74 -4.24
N GLY A 482 4.21 18.62 -5.16
CA GLY A 482 3.17 19.61 -4.94
C GLY A 482 1.82 19.09 -4.43
N CYS A 483 0.95 20.04 -4.12
CA CYS A 483 -0.36 19.78 -3.59
C CYS A 483 -1.38 20.66 -4.28
N VAL A 484 -2.60 20.13 -4.43
CA VAL A 484 -3.72 20.84 -5.02
C VAL A 484 -5.02 20.39 -4.34
N ASN A 485 -5.78 21.36 -3.85
CA ASN A 485 -7.14 21.12 -3.40
C ASN A 485 -8.05 21.13 -4.64
N TRP A 486 -8.29 19.96 -5.24
CA TRP A 486 -8.93 19.83 -6.56
C TRP A 486 -10.31 20.48 -6.67
N GLU A 487 -11.08 20.51 -5.59
CA GLU A 487 -12.40 21.15 -5.53
C GLU A 487 -12.33 22.66 -5.79
N THR A 488 -11.21 23.29 -5.41
CA THR A 488 -10.97 24.73 -5.66
C THR A 488 -10.75 25.05 -7.14
N LEU A 489 -10.42 24.03 -7.93
CA LEU A 489 -10.25 24.11 -9.39
C LEU A 489 -11.47 23.61 -10.15
N GLY A 490 -12.59 23.34 -9.47
CA GLY A 490 -13.85 22.91 -10.08
C GLY A 490 -13.94 21.41 -10.36
N VAL A 491 -12.97 20.61 -9.92
CA VAL A 491 -13.07 19.14 -9.99
C VAL A 491 -14.15 18.67 -9.00
N THR A 492 -15.00 17.74 -9.43
CA THR A 492 -16.06 17.18 -8.56
C THR A 492 -15.47 16.14 -7.61
N VAL A 493 -14.85 16.61 -6.53
CA VAL A 493 -14.42 15.83 -5.38
C VAL A 493 -14.95 16.46 -4.09
N PRO A 494 -15.07 15.71 -2.99
CA PRO A 494 -15.34 16.27 -1.67
C PRO A 494 -14.27 17.28 -1.27
N SER A 495 -14.65 18.27 -0.48
CA SER A 495 -13.70 19.18 0.17
C SER A 495 -13.16 18.61 1.48
N SER A 496 -12.14 19.27 2.03
CA SER A 496 -11.72 19.05 3.42
C SER A 496 -12.91 19.16 4.39
N PRO A 497 -13.01 18.31 5.43
CA PRO A 497 -12.02 17.32 5.89
C PRO A 497 -12.10 15.93 5.25
N ILE A 498 -12.98 15.70 4.26
CA ILE A 498 -13.09 14.38 3.61
C ILE A 498 -11.85 14.12 2.74
N THR A 499 -11.39 15.14 2.01
CA THR A 499 -10.09 15.14 1.32
C THR A 499 -9.06 15.88 2.15
N GLN A 500 -7.79 15.48 2.01
CA GLN A 500 -6.69 16.11 2.72
C GLN A 500 -6.36 17.45 2.07
N ALA A 501 -6.35 18.53 2.86
CA ALA A 501 -5.92 19.84 2.38
C ALA A 501 -4.39 19.94 2.35
N CYS A 502 -3.86 20.81 1.48
CA CYS A 502 -2.43 21.13 1.44
C CYS A 502 -1.89 21.61 2.79
N ASN A 503 -0.80 20.98 3.24
CA ASN A 503 -0.01 21.46 4.37
C ASN A 503 1.13 22.39 3.94
N ALA A 504 1.65 22.20 2.72
CA ALA A 504 2.58 23.12 2.08
C ALA A 504 2.25 23.27 0.58
N VAL A 505 2.71 24.37 -0.02
CA VAL A 505 2.55 24.64 -1.44
C VAL A 505 3.92 24.80 -2.07
N ASN A 506 4.20 23.99 -3.09
CA ASN A 506 5.36 24.17 -3.96
C ASN A 506 4.97 25.05 -5.15
N PRO A 507 5.42 26.31 -5.23
CA PRO A 507 5.00 27.23 -6.30
C PRO A 507 5.52 26.81 -7.68
N VAL A 508 6.67 26.13 -7.75
CA VAL A 508 7.22 25.62 -9.02
C VAL A 508 6.36 24.48 -9.54
N TRP A 509 5.99 23.53 -8.67
CA TRP A 509 5.06 22.46 -9.03
C TRP A 509 3.68 23.00 -9.42
N THR A 510 3.15 23.96 -8.66
CA THR A 510 1.84 24.58 -8.92
C THR A 510 1.79 25.24 -10.30
N THR A 511 2.89 25.87 -10.73
CA THR A 511 2.97 26.56 -12.02
C THR A 511 3.19 25.59 -13.19
N ASN A 512 3.93 24.50 -12.99
CA ASN A 512 4.43 23.68 -14.09
C ASN A 512 3.80 22.28 -14.16
N SER A 513 3.50 21.64 -13.02
CA SER A 513 2.93 20.28 -12.97
C SER A 513 1.41 20.32 -12.93
N GLN A 514 0.80 21.10 -12.02
CA GLN A 514 -0.65 21.14 -11.83
C GLN A 514 -1.45 21.36 -13.13
N PRO A 515 -1.08 22.30 -14.03
CA PRO A 515 -1.85 22.54 -15.26
C PRO A 515 -1.82 21.35 -16.23
N THR A 516 -0.79 20.51 -16.15
CA THR A 516 -0.67 19.30 -16.98
C THR A 516 -1.60 18.17 -16.54
N LEU A 517 -2.18 18.27 -15.33
CA LEU A 517 -2.97 17.23 -14.68
C LEU A 517 -4.47 17.54 -14.64
N LEU A 518 -4.84 18.83 -14.61
CA LEU A 518 -6.23 19.25 -14.38
C LEU A 518 -7.24 18.65 -15.37
N TRP A 519 -6.89 18.51 -16.64
CA TRP A 519 -7.78 17.92 -17.66
C TRP A 519 -8.01 16.41 -17.44
N LEU A 520 -7.00 15.69 -16.91
CA LEU A 520 -7.15 14.28 -16.51
C LEU A 520 -8.12 14.18 -15.34
N LYS A 521 -7.88 14.99 -14.30
CA LYS A 521 -8.67 14.99 -13.08
C LYS A 521 -10.12 15.40 -13.31
N ASN A 522 -10.37 16.37 -14.20
CA ASN A 522 -11.72 16.75 -14.62
C ASN A 522 -12.46 15.59 -15.31
N SER A 523 -11.74 14.80 -16.10
CA SER A 523 -12.33 13.67 -16.85
C SER A 523 -12.57 12.46 -15.96
N CYS A 524 -11.72 12.25 -14.95
CA CYS A 524 -11.85 11.22 -13.92
C CYS A 524 -11.44 11.73 -12.52
N PRO A 525 -12.38 12.29 -11.76
CA PRO A 525 -12.12 12.89 -10.44
C PRO A 525 -11.57 11.91 -9.41
N THR A 526 -11.88 10.61 -9.52
CA THR A 526 -11.43 9.59 -8.57
C THR A 526 -10.12 8.91 -8.98
N ALA A 527 -9.46 9.37 -10.05
CA ALA A 527 -8.20 8.78 -10.49
C ALA A 527 -7.00 9.45 -9.82
N TYR A 528 -6.02 8.63 -9.45
CA TYR A 528 -4.71 9.00 -8.95
C TYR A 528 -3.88 9.57 -10.10
N SER A 529 -3.64 10.88 -10.07
CA SER A 529 -3.17 11.63 -11.25
C SER A 529 -1.69 12.01 -11.22
N TYR A 530 -1.07 12.04 -10.04
CA TYR A 530 0.36 12.28 -9.85
C TYR A 530 0.83 11.60 -8.56
N PRO A 531 2.14 11.36 -8.35
CA PRO A 531 2.62 10.78 -7.12
C PRO A 531 2.27 11.66 -5.92
N TYR A 532 1.76 11.07 -4.84
CA TYR A 532 1.23 11.79 -3.67
C TYR A 532 -0.04 12.62 -3.94
N ASP A 533 -0.83 12.30 -4.97
CA ASP A 533 -2.19 12.85 -5.12
C ASP A 533 -3.02 12.64 -3.84
N ASP A 534 -3.98 13.53 -3.61
CA ASP A 534 -4.72 13.58 -2.35
C ASP A 534 -5.62 12.35 -2.15
N ALA A 535 -6.27 12.31 -0.99
CA ALA A 535 -7.23 11.25 -0.65
C ALA A 535 -8.42 11.17 -1.62
N SER A 536 -8.59 12.09 -2.59
CA SER A 536 -9.64 11.96 -3.61
C SER A 536 -9.42 10.81 -4.58
N SER A 537 -8.24 10.21 -4.54
CA SER A 537 -7.80 9.18 -5.46
C SER A 537 -7.51 7.82 -4.83
N THR A 538 -7.49 7.73 -3.49
CA THR A 538 -7.14 6.48 -2.79
C THR A 538 -8.32 5.99 -1.96
N PHE A 539 -8.69 4.74 -2.18
CA PHE A 539 -9.82 4.09 -1.54
C PHE A 539 -9.34 3.03 -0.57
N THR A 540 -10.19 2.70 0.39
CA THR A 540 -9.91 1.65 1.37
C THR A 540 -11.11 0.73 1.53
N CYS A 541 -10.93 -0.59 1.61
CA CYS A 541 -12.03 -1.51 1.90
C CYS A 541 -11.63 -2.70 2.77
N GLN A 542 -12.53 -3.08 3.68
CA GLN A 542 -12.34 -4.21 4.58
C GLN A 542 -13.65 -4.97 4.80
N VAL A 543 -13.57 -6.29 4.65
CA VAL A 543 -14.63 -7.24 5.01
C VAL A 543 -14.02 -8.32 5.88
N LEU A 544 -14.20 -8.21 7.19
CA LEU A 544 -13.61 -9.18 8.14
C LEU A 544 -14.46 -10.44 8.23
N ASN A 545 -13.81 -11.59 8.14
CA ASN A 545 -14.41 -12.88 8.47
C ASN A 545 -14.38 -13.15 9.99
N ALA A 546 -14.87 -14.32 10.42
CA ALA A 546 -14.88 -14.73 11.83
C ALA A 546 -13.48 -14.86 12.48
N GLN A 547 -12.41 -14.90 11.66
CA GLN A 547 -11.02 -14.94 12.11
C GLN A 547 -10.37 -13.53 12.11
N ASN A 548 -11.14 -12.47 11.89
CA ASN A 548 -10.68 -11.08 11.72
C ASN A 548 -9.66 -10.91 10.58
N VAL A 549 -9.74 -11.77 9.57
CA VAL A 549 -8.97 -11.61 8.34
C VAL A 549 -9.83 -10.84 7.36
N ASN A 550 -9.26 -9.80 6.76
CA ASN A 550 -9.92 -9.11 5.66
C ASN A 550 -10.14 -10.12 4.51
N THR A 551 -11.26 -10.04 3.79
CA THR A 551 -11.70 -10.98 2.73
C THR A 551 -12.39 -10.24 1.57
N THR A 552 -12.08 -8.96 1.38
CA THR A 552 -12.65 -8.15 0.29
C THR A 552 -12.28 -8.70 -1.08
N ASN A 553 -13.26 -9.09 -1.87
CA ASN A 553 -13.09 -9.44 -3.28
C ASN A 553 -13.28 -8.21 -4.17
N TYR A 554 -12.71 -8.23 -5.37
CA TYR A 554 -12.77 -7.09 -6.28
C TYR A 554 -13.17 -7.49 -7.70
N THR A 555 -13.99 -6.66 -8.34
CA THR A 555 -14.20 -6.68 -9.78
C THR A 555 -13.46 -5.52 -10.45
N VAL A 556 -12.53 -5.85 -11.36
CA VAL A 556 -11.88 -4.88 -12.25
C VAL A 556 -12.60 -4.90 -13.60
N THR A 557 -13.19 -3.77 -13.98
CA THR A 557 -13.94 -3.63 -15.24
C THR A 557 -13.18 -2.72 -16.20
N PHE A 558 -12.91 -3.22 -17.40
CA PHE A 558 -12.38 -2.44 -18.51
C PHE A 558 -13.53 -1.90 -19.37
N CYS A 559 -13.43 -0.63 -19.75
CA CYS A 559 -14.50 0.14 -20.39
C CYS A 559 -15.81 0.12 -19.57
N PRO A 560 -15.81 0.55 -18.30
CA PRO A 560 -16.99 0.50 -17.44
C PRO A 560 -18.19 1.21 -18.11
N THR A 561 -19.37 0.62 -17.96
CA THR A 561 -20.63 1.11 -18.54
C THR A 561 -21.55 1.65 -17.45
N VAL A 562 -22.58 2.39 -17.87
CA VAL A 562 -23.65 2.90 -16.99
C VAL A 562 -24.52 1.77 -16.47
#